data_AF-A0A1G4VM60-F1
#
_entry.id   AF-A0A1G4VM60-F1
#
_cell.length_a   1.000
_cell.length_b   1.000
_cell.length_c   1.000
_cell.angle_alpha   90.00
_cell.angle_beta   90.00
_cell.angle_gamma   90.00
#
_symmetry.space_group_name_H-M   'P 1'
#
loop_
_entity.id
_entity.type
_entity.pdbx_description
1 polymer ?
#
loop_
_entity_poly.entity_id
_entity_poly.type
_entity_poly.pdbx_seq_one_letter_code
_entity_poly.pdbx_strand_id
1 'polypeptide(L)'
;MNFLYSLLAEVTVTPIPVPDDQYNSPGTIGFIVTFLMAAVAVFLIFDMTRRVRNTRYRTEIRAKLAQEELENLTVEKPERPIPPIKPNRENPEADLNR
;
A
#
# COMPACT_ATOMS: atom_id res chain seq x y z
N MET A 1 60.79 21.26 57.12
CA MET A 1 60.37 21.13 55.71
C MET A 1 59.46 19.92 55.46
N ASN A 2 59.44 18.91 56.32
CA ASN A 2 58.64 17.68 56.15
C ASN A 2 57.13 17.87 56.31
N PHE A 3 56.70 18.91 57.02
CA PHE A 3 55.28 19.19 57.24
C PHE A 3 54.53 19.58 55.95
N LEU A 4 55.18 20.38 55.10
CA LEU A 4 54.64 20.77 53.80
C LEU A 4 54.55 19.57 52.85
N TYR A 5 55.52 18.64 52.91
CA TYR A 5 55.48 17.40 52.15
C TYR A 5 54.38 16.44 52.64
N SER A 6 54.11 16.38 53.94
CA SER A 6 53.00 15.59 54.51
C SER A 6 51.64 16.10 54.04
N LEU A 7 51.43 17.42 54.06
CA LEU A 7 50.18 18.04 53.61
C LEU A 7 49.95 17.83 52.10
N LEU A 8 51.02 17.88 51.30
CA LEU A 8 50.96 17.62 49.85
C LEU A 8 50.68 16.13 49.53
N ALA A 9 51.22 15.22 50.34
CA ALA A 9 50.97 13.78 50.20
C ALA A 9 49.54 13.39 50.62
N GLU A 10 49.00 14.03 51.66
CA GLU A 10 47.64 13.77 52.15
C GLU A 10 46.56 14.30 51.21
N VAL A 11 46.84 15.38 50.46
CA VAL A 11 45.94 15.94 49.42
C VAL A 11 45.81 15.04 48.18
N THR A 12 46.63 14.00 48.02
CA THR A 12 46.74 13.25 46.75
C THR A 12 46.01 11.90 46.69
N VAL A 13 45.41 11.35 47.75
CA VAL A 13 44.80 9.98 47.66
C VAL A 13 43.51 9.76 48.44
N THR A 14 42.59 10.72 48.49
CA THR A 14 41.18 10.36 48.73
C THR A 14 40.56 9.93 47.39
N PRO A 15 40.36 8.62 47.11
CA PRO A 15 39.59 8.21 45.95
C PRO A 15 38.19 8.78 46.12
N ILE A 16 37.82 9.72 45.25
CA ILE A 16 36.43 10.14 45.11
C ILE A 16 35.69 8.90 44.62
N PRO A 17 34.62 8.43 45.30
CA PRO A 17 33.83 7.33 44.78
C PRO A 17 33.23 7.79 43.45
N VAL A 18 33.82 7.32 42.35
CA VAL A 18 33.23 7.42 41.02
C VAL A 18 32.05 6.45 41.07
N PRO A 19 30.79 6.93 40.90
CA PRO A 19 29.68 6.01 40.72
C PRO A 19 30.05 5.02 39.61
N ASP A 20 29.89 3.73 39.85
CA ASP A 20 30.10 2.72 38.82
C ASP A 20 29.05 2.91 37.73
N ASP A 21 29.41 3.71 36.72
CA ASP A 21 28.55 4.17 35.64
C ASP A 21 28.31 3.07 34.58
N GLN A 22 28.76 1.84 34.84
CA GLN A 22 28.82 0.75 33.87
C GLN A 22 27.50 -0.01 33.66
N TYR A 23 26.42 0.36 34.36
CA TYR A 23 25.12 -0.27 34.19
C TYR A 23 24.26 0.43 33.13
N ASN A 24 24.79 0.58 31.90
CA ASN A 24 24.11 1.27 30.78
C ASN A 24 23.23 0.36 29.93
N SER A 25 22.96 -0.87 30.37
CA SER A 25 22.00 -1.71 29.65
C SER A 25 20.61 -1.10 29.82
N PRO A 26 19.83 -0.86 28.74
CA PRO A 26 18.48 -0.30 28.83
C PRO A 26 17.50 -1.09 29.70
N GLY A 27 17.89 -2.30 30.15
CA GLY A 27 17.14 -3.13 31.08
C GLY A 27 15.82 -3.61 30.49
N THR A 28 14.92 -4.05 31.36
CA THR A 28 13.57 -4.46 30.98
C THR A 28 12.76 -3.32 30.38
N ILE A 29 12.97 -2.09 30.84
CA ILE A 29 12.29 -0.90 30.33
C ILE A 29 12.64 -0.67 28.86
N GLY A 30 13.93 -0.68 28.51
CA GLY A 30 14.37 -0.53 27.12
C GLY A 30 13.94 -1.68 26.21
N PHE A 31 13.86 -2.91 26.73
CA PHE A 31 13.29 -4.04 25.99
C PHE A 31 11.80 -3.81 25.67
N ILE A 32 11.01 -3.35 26.64
CA ILE A 32 9.58 -3.08 26.40
C ILE A 32 9.40 -1.95 25.39
N VAL A 33 10.20 -0.88 25.48
CA VAL A 33 10.16 0.24 24.53
C VAL A 33 10.48 -0.23 23.11
N THR A 34 11.55 -1.00 22.94
CA THR A 34 11.95 -1.52 21.61
C THR A 34 10.94 -2.54 21.08
N PHE A 35 10.38 -3.39 21.93
CA PHE A 35 9.31 -4.32 21.56
C PHE A 35 8.06 -3.58 21.05
N LEU A 36 7.62 -2.53 21.76
CA LEU A 36 6.51 -1.70 21.31
C LEU A 36 6.81 -1.00 19.99
N MET A 37 8.05 -0.51 19.81
CA MET A 37 8.46 0.11 18.55
C MET A 37 8.39 -0.89 17.37
N ALA A 38 8.86 -2.12 17.58
CA ALA A 38 8.72 -3.18 16.59
C ALA A 38 7.25 -3.53 16.33
N ALA A 39 6.42 -3.61 17.37
CA ALA A 39 4.98 -3.87 17.23
C ALA A 39 4.29 -2.78 16.40
N VAL A 40 4.62 -1.50 16.62
CA VAL A 40 4.12 -0.37 15.81
C VAL A 40 4.53 -0.52 14.35
N ALA A 41 5.80 -0.89 14.08
CA ALA A 41 6.27 -1.11 12.71
C ALA A 41 5.50 -2.26 12.02
N VAL A 42 5.27 -3.38 12.71
CA VAL A 42 4.47 -4.50 12.18
C VAL A 42 3.02 -4.06 11.93
N PHE A 43 2.42 -3.31 12.86
CA PHE A 43 1.06 -2.81 12.71
C PHE A 43 0.93 -1.86 11.51
N LEU A 44 1.95 -1.04 11.25
CA LEU A 44 2.02 -0.15 10.09
C LEU A 44 2.08 -0.95 8.78
N ILE A 45 2.88 -2.03 8.73
CA ILE A 45 2.91 -2.93 7.57
C ILE A 45 1.53 -3.57 7.34
N PHE A 46 0.88 -4.03 8.41
CA PHE A 46 -0.48 -4.59 8.33
C PHE A 46 -1.51 -3.55 7.87
N ASP A 47 -1.41 -2.31 8.35
CA ASP A 47 -2.25 -1.22 7.91
C ASP A 47 -2.05 -0.93 6.41
N MET A 48 -0.80 -0.83 5.97
CA MET A 48 -0.49 -0.61 4.55
C MET A 48 -1.04 -1.74 3.67
N THR A 49 -0.85 -2.99 4.05
CA THR A 49 -1.36 -4.14 3.27
C THR A 49 -2.89 -4.15 3.24
N ARG A 50 -3.56 -3.91 4.37
CA ARG A 50 -5.02 -3.78 4.44
C ARG A 50 -5.53 -2.64 3.58
N ARG A 51 -4.89 -1.47 3.66
CA ARG A 51 -5.23 -0.28 2.88
C ARG A 51 -5.07 -0.50 1.38
N VAL A 52 -3.96 -1.11 0.95
CA VAL A 52 -3.71 -1.42 -0.46
C VAL A 52 -4.78 -2.36 -1.00
N ARG A 53 -5.09 -3.44 -0.28
CA ARG A 53 -6.15 -4.38 -0.68
C ARG A 53 -7.49 -3.66 -0.85
N ASN A 54 -7.90 -2.88 0.15
CA ASN A 54 -9.17 -2.17 0.11
C ASN A 54 -9.23 -1.12 -1.02
N THR A 55 -8.12 -0.48 -1.35
CA THR A 55 -8.08 0.56 -2.40
C THR A 55 -8.13 -0.06 -3.79
N ARG A 56 -7.37 -1.14 -4.03
CA ARG A 56 -7.31 -1.81 -5.34
C ARG A 56 -8.66 -2.40 -5.77
N TYR A 57 -9.37 -3.09 -4.86
CA TYR A 57 -10.69 -3.62 -5.18
C TYR A 57 -11.69 -2.52 -5.56
N ARG A 58 -11.65 -1.38 -4.88
CA ARG A 58 -12.55 -0.25 -5.19
C ARG A 58 -12.24 0.39 -6.54
N THR A 59 -10.98 0.48 -6.93
CA THR A 59 -10.59 1.05 -8.22
C THR A 59 -10.91 0.13 -9.39
N GLU A 60 -10.69 -1.18 -9.23
CA GLU A 60 -10.97 -2.16 -10.28
C GLU A 60 -12.47 -2.30 -10.53
N ILE A 61 -13.31 -2.30 -9.49
CA ILE A 61 -14.76 -2.34 -9.63
C ILE A 61 -15.27 -1.08 -10.33
N ARG A 62 -14.79 0.11 -9.93
CA ARG A 62 -15.19 1.37 -10.57
C ARG A 62 -14.74 1.45 -12.03
N ALA A 63 -13.55 0.94 -12.34
CA ALA A 63 -13.04 0.90 -13.71
C ALA A 63 -13.86 -0.03 -14.60
N LYS A 64 -14.22 -1.23 -14.11
CA LYS A 64 -15.11 -2.15 -14.83
C LYS A 64 -16.50 -1.55 -15.06
N LEU A 65 -17.08 -0.92 -14.04
CA LEU A 65 -18.39 -0.26 -14.16
C LEU A 65 -18.35 0.88 -15.20
N ALA A 66 -17.31 1.72 -15.17
CA ALA A 66 -17.13 2.79 -16.15
C ALA A 66 -16.94 2.25 -17.58
N GLN A 67 -16.32 1.08 -17.73
CA GLN A 67 -16.14 0.43 -19.02
C GLN A 67 -17.44 -0.18 -19.55
N GLU A 68 -18.25 -0.80 -18.69
CA GLU A 68 -19.59 -1.29 -19.05
C GLU A 68 -20.54 -0.14 -19.42
N GLU A 69 -20.47 1.00 -18.72
CA GLU A 69 -21.22 2.21 -19.08
C GLU A 69 -20.79 2.75 -20.45
N LEU A 70 -19.48 2.78 -20.73
CA LEU A 70 -18.95 3.21 -22.02
C LEU A 70 -19.31 2.24 -23.15
N GLU A 71 -19.28 0.94 -22.88
CA GLU A 71 -19.67 -0.10 -23.83
C GLU A 71 -21.18 0.00 -24.14
N ASN A 72 -22.05 0.14 -23.14
CA ASN A 72 -23.48 0.37 -23.35
C ASN A 72 -23.77 1.64 -24.16
N LEU A 73 -23.04 2.73 -23.90
CA LEU A 73 -23.15 3.97 -24.69
C LEU A 73 -22.73 3.80 -26.16
N THR A 74 -21.85 2.84 -26.47
CA THR A 74 -21.39 2.58 -27.85
C THR A 74 -22.19 1.48 -28.56
N VAL A 75 -22.91 0.63 -27.81
CA VAL A 75 -23.71 -0.50 -28.32
C VAL A 75 -25.15 -0.11 -28.70
N GLU A 76 -25.55 1.16 -28.54
CA GLU A 76 -26.70 1.71 -29.28
C GLU A 76 -26.40 1.81 -30.79
N LYS A 77 -26.19 0.66 -31.45
CA LYS A 77 -26.12 0.57 -32.90
C LYS A 77 -27.56 0.65 -33.42
N PRO A 78 -27.94 1.71 -34.15
CA PRO A 78 -29.31 1.90 -34.59
C PRO A 78 -29.76 0.71 -35.43
N GLU A 79 -31.01 0.27 -35.21
CA GLU A 79 -31.65 -0.77 -36.00
C GLU A 79 -31.52 -0.43 -37.49
N ARG A 80 -30.75 -1.25 -38.21
CA ARG A 80 -30.59 -1.07 -39.64
C ARG A 80 -31.95 -1.39 -40.28
N PRO A 81 -32.58 -0.45 -41.01
CA PRO A 81 -33.88 -0.69 -41.60
C PRO A 81 -33.81 -1.90 -42.53
N ILE A 82 -34.91 -2.66 -42.57
CA ILE A 82 -35.03 -3.93 -43.29
C ILE A 82 -34.49 -3.73 -44.72
N PRO A 83 -33.56 -4.59 -45.20
CA PRO A 83 -33.07 -4.49 -46.57
C PRO A 83 -34.25 -4.53 -47.54
N PRO A 84 -34.31 -3.63 -48.55
CA PRO A 84 -35.41 -3.62 -49.50
C PRO A 84 -35.50 -4.98 -50.20
N ILE A 85 -36.71 -5.54 -50.23
CA ILE A 85 -37.01 -6.82 -50.87
C ILE A 85 -36.58 -6.73 -52.34
N LYS A 86 -35.72 -7.66 -52.77
CA LYS A 86 -35.25 -7.71 -54.15
C LYS A 86 -36.48 -7.87 -55.06
N PRO A 87 -36.66 -7.04 -56.10
CA PRO A 87 -37.80 -7.16 -56.99
C PRO A 87 -37.75 -8.51 -57.70
N ASN A 88 -38.86 -9.24 -57.66
CA ASN A 88 -39.03 -10.49 -58.37
C ASN A 88 -39.10 -10.17 -59.87
N ARG A 89 -37.99 -10.36 -60.60
CA ARG A 89 -38.00 -10.33 -62.06
C ARG A 89 -38.55 -11.67 -62.53
N GLU A 90 -39.85 -11.72 -62.73
CA GLU A 90 -40.48 -12.85 -63.42
C GLU A 90 -39.94 -12.93 -64.85
N ASN A 91 -39.35 -14.10 -65.17
CA ASN A 91 -38.61 -14.32 -66.40
C ASN A 91 -39.61 -14.44 -67.57
N PRO A 92 -39.60 -13.53 -68.57
CA PRO A 92 -40.58 -13.53 -69.66
C PRO A 92 -40.58 -14.80 -70.53
N GLU A 93 -39.55 -15.62 -70.41
CA GLU A 93 -39.36 -16.85 -71.20
C GLU A 93 -40.36 -17.97 -70.84
N ALA A 94 -41.03 -17.90 -69.68
CA ALA A 94 -41.96 -18.93 -69.24
C ALA A 94 -43.35 -18.88 -69.92
N ASP A 95 -43.70 -17.78 -70.58
CA ASP A 95 -45.02 -17.57 -71.21
C ASP A 95 -45.06 -17.96 -72.70
N LEU A 96 -43.92 -18.36 -73.28
CA LEU A 96 -43.83 -18.70 -74.72
C LEU A 96 -44.17 -20.16 -75.04
N ASN A 97 -44.46 -21.00 -74.03
CA ASN A 97 -44.73 -22.43 -74.18
C ASN A 97 -46.13 -22.85 -73.69
N ARG A 98 -47.13 -21.97 -73.74
CA ARG A 98 -48.52 -22.26 -73.35
C ARG A 98 -49.50 -22.19 -74.52
#